data_AF-A0A7S7TCR7-F1
#
_entry.id   AF-A0A7S7TCR7-F1
#
_cell.length_a   1.000
_cell.length_b   1.000
_cell.length_c   1.000
_cell.angle_alpha   90.00
_cell.angle_beta   90.00
_cell.angle_gamma   90.00
#
_symmetry.space_group_name_H-M   'P 1'
#
loop_
_entity.id
_entity.type
_entity.pdbx_description
1 polymer ?
#
loop_
_entity_poly.entity_id
_entity_poly.type
_entity_poly.pdbx_seq_one_letter_code
_entity_poly.pdbx_strand_id
1 'polypeptide(L)'
;MLHPPSRLEPTDTAQTPSLRAAVPPDDRLPTFGEVTAFDTAEATSAWDRLTPEQQRKIGALAVELAIVGGSTKFDLGWQLKHLDAAYDRADSLLQHFYEQTEPLWADFYGWRAQ
;
A
#
# COMPACT_ATOMS: atom_id res chain seq x y z
N MET A 1 -65.33 -2.24 20.26
CA MET A 1 -64.37 -3.21 19.69
C MET A 1 -63.22 -2.40 19.10
N LEU A 2 -62.04 -2.44 19.75
CA LEU A 2 -60.82 -1.72 19.33
C LEU A 2 -59.71 -2.77 19.25
N HIS A 3 -59.14 -2.96 18.07
CA HIS A 3 -58.01 -3.85 17.81
C HIS A 3 -56.70 -3.25 18.36
N PRO A 4 -55.76 -4.05 18.89
CA PRO A 4 -54.42 -3.57 19.28
C PRO A 4 -53.47 -3.50 18.06
N PRO A 5 -52.51 -2.56 18.00
CA PRO A 5 -51.48 -2.56 16.97
C PRO A 5 -50.37 -3.57 17.29
N SER A 6 -50.06 -4.41 16.29
CA SER A 6 -49.00 -5.41 16.30
C SER A 6 -47.62 -4.78 16.54
N ARG A 7 -46.87 -5.39 17.47
CA ARG A 7 -45.45 -5.18 17.71
C ARG A 7 -44.67 -5.53 16.44
N LEU A 8 -44.03 -4.55 15.82
CA LEU A 8 -42.98 -4.77 14.82
C LEU A 8 -41.68 -5.07 15.58
N GLU A 9 -41.24 -6.32 15.55
CA GLU A 9 -39.87 -6.68 15.91
C GLU A 9 -38.99 -6.40 14.69
N PRO A 10 -37.99 -5.51 14.77
CA PRO A 10 -36.97 -5.44 13.74
C PRO A 10 -35.99 -6.58 14.01
N THR A 11 -36.21 -7.70 13.32
CA THR A 11 -35.15 -8.67 13.02
C THR A 11 -34.20 -8.00 12.04
N ASP A 12 -33.23 -7.25 12.55
CA ASP A 12 -32.09 -6.81 11.75
C ASP A 12 -30.85 -7.53 12.28
N THR A 13 -30.71 -8.78 11.85
CA THR A 13 -29.41 -9.46 11.84
C THR A 13 -28.45 -8.56 11.08
N ALA A 14 -27.60 -7.85 11.82
CA ALA A 14 -26.43 -7.19 11.29
C ALA A 14 -25.56 -8.25 10.59
N GLN A 15 -25.80 -8.45 9.29
CA GLN A 15 -24.87 -9.10 8.41
C GLN A 15 -23.67 -8.16 8.31
N THR A 16 -22.61 -8.45 9.06
CA THR A 16 -21.28 -7.96 8.75
C THR A 16 -21.03 -8.28 7.27
N PRO A 17 -20.89 -7.28 6.38
CA PRO A 17 -20.58 -7.59 4.99
C PRO A 17 -19.22 -8.26 5.00
N SER A 18 -19.21 -9.56 4.68
CA SER A 18 -18.00 -10.31 4.43
C SER A 18 -17.27 -9.60 3.29
N LEU A 19 -16.16 -8.93 3.63
CA LEU A 19 -15.25 -8.16 2.77
C LEU A 19 -14.58 -8.99 1.65
N ARG A 20 -15.15 -10.14 1.30
CA ARG A 20 -14.75 -10.95 0.15
C ARG A 20 -15.78 -10.79 -0.96
N ALA A 21 -15.95 -9.55 -1.42
CA ALA A 21 -16.34 -9.38 -2.81
C ALA A 21 -15.15 -9.91 -3.63
N ALA A 22 -15.38 -10.88 -4.49
CA ALA A 22 -14.41 -11.27 -5.50
C ALA A 22 -14.30 -10.09 -6.48
N VAL A 23 -13.29 -9.24 -6.27
CA VAL A 23 -13.02 -8.05 -7.07
C VAL A 23 -12.30 -8.51 -8.35
N PRO A 24 -12.60 -7.93 -9.53
CA PRO A 24 -11.81 -8.15 -10.75
C PRO A 24 -10.31 -7.88 -10.49
N PRO A 25 -9.37 -8.36 -11.33
CA PRO A 25 -7.98 -7.93 -11.21
C PRO A 25 -7.93 -6.42 -11.38
N ASP A 26 -7.88 -5.73 -10.25
CA ASP A 26 -8.13 -4.31 -10.14
C ASP A 26 -6.78 -3.61 -10.30
N ASP A 27 -6.54 -3.02 -11.48
CA ASP A 27 -5.38 -2.15 -11.74
C ASP A 27 -5.51 -0.78 -11.04
N ARG A 28 -6.47 -0.63 -10.11
CA ARG A 28 -6.64 0.60 -9.35
C ARG A 28 -5.50 0.80 -8.36
N LEU A 29 -5.25 2.07 -8.05
CA LEU A 29 -4.46 2.47 -6.90
C LEU A 29 -5.23 2.23 -5.59
N PRO A 30 -4.56 1.92 -4.48
CA PRO A 30 -5.20 1.88 -3.18
C PRO A 30 -5.73 3.26 -2.80
N THR A 31 -6.89 3.27 -2.14
CA THR A 31 -7.44 4.48 -1.54
C THR A 31 -6.60 4.90 -0.35
N PHE A 32 -6.71 6.18 0.04
CA PHE A 32 -6.04 6.70 1.24
C PHE A 32 -6.36 5.86 2.49
N GLY A 33 -7.62 5.44 2.66
CA GLY A 33 -8.04 4.59 3.78
C GLY A 33 -7.31 3.25 3.81
N GLU A 34 -7.20 2.57 2.66
CA GLU A 34 -6.48 1.30 2.53
C GLU A 34 -4.99 1.45 2.83
N VAL A 35 -4.35 2.53 2.36
CA VAL A 35 -2.94 2.82 2.67
C VAL A 35 -2.73 3.07 4.16
N THR A 36 -3.60 3.84 4.80
CA THR A 36 -3.46 4.16 6.24
C THR A 36 -3.80 3.00 7.17
N ALA A 37 -4.57 2.02 6.69
CA ALA A 37 -4.91 0.81 7.43
C ALA A 37 -3.87 -0.30 7.24
N PHE A 38 -2.90 -0.14 6.34
CA PHE A 38 -1.89 -1.14 6.03
C PHE A 38 -1.01 -1.41 7.26
N ASP A 39 -1.14 -2.60 7.84
CA ASP A 39 -0.40 -3.00 9.04
C ASP A 39 0.95 -3.63 8.67
N THR A 40 1.94 -3.43 9.53
CA THR A 40 3.26 -4.04 9.42
C THR A 40 3.18 -5.57 9.52
N ALA A 41 2.18 -6.10 10.25
CA ALA A 41 1.92 -7.54 10.27
C ALA A 41 1.45 -8.08 8.90
N GLU A 42 0.69 -7.28 8.15
CA GLU A 42 0.26 -7.63 6.79
C GLU A 42 1.37 -7.42 5.75
N ALA A 43 2.37 -6.58 6.05
CA ALA A 43 3.50 -6.33 5.17
C ALA A 43 4.28 -7.61 4.80
N THR A 44 4.47 -8.53 5.75
CA THR A 44 5.13 -9.82 5.46
C THR A 44 4.31 -10.65 4.48
N SER A 45 3.01 -10.80 4.73
CA SER A 45 2.13 -11.55 3.81
C SER A 45 1.98 -10.87 2.45
N ALA A 46 1.97 -9.54 2.40
CA ALA A 46 1.97 -8.77 1.16
C ALA A 46 3.27 -8.98 0.37
N TRP A 47 4.41 -9.03 1.05
CA TRP A 47 5.71 -9.32 0.44
C TRP A 47 5.78 -10.74 -0.13
N ASP A 48 5.26 -11.72 0.62
CA ASP A 48 5.27 -13.14 0.24
C ASP A 48 4.39 -13.45 -0.98
N ARG A 49 3.44 -12.57 -1.33
CA ARG A 49 2.63 -12.70 -2.56
C ARG A 49 3.42 -12.37 -3.83
N LEU A 50 4.53 -11.65 -3.71
CA LEU A 50 5.38 -11.29 -4.83
C LEU A 50 6.27 -12.46 -5.26
N THR A 51 6.57 -12.53 -6.55
CA THR A 51 7.60 -13.44 -7.05
C THR A 51 8.98 -13.05 -6.52
N PRO A 52 9.95 -13.99 -6.43
CA PRO A 52 11.30 -13.68 -5.97
C PRO A 52 11.99 -12.59 -6.81
N GLU A 53 11.65 -12.46 -8.09
CA GLU A 53 12.19 -11.41 -8.95
C GLU A 53 11.65 -10.02 -8.58
N GLN A 54 10.34 -9.90 -8.37
CA GLN A 54 9.70 -8.67 -7.90
C GLN A 54 10.24 -8.25 -6.53
N GLN A 55 10.36 -9.20 -5.60
CA GLN A 55 10.94 -8.96 -4.28
C GLN A 55 12.37 -8.40 -4.38
N ARG A 56 13.23 -9.01 -5.21
CA ARG A 56 14.61 -8.52 -5.41
C ARG A 56 14.64 -7.11 -5.99
N LYS A 57 13.79 -6.84 -6.99
CA LYS A 57 13.75 -5.55 -7.67
C LYS A 57 13.33 -4.42 -6.71
N ILE A 58 12.23 -4.62 -5.99
CA ILE A 58 11.71 -3.64 -5.02
C ILE A 58 12.69 -3.49 -3.85
N GLY A 59 13.27 -4.59 -3.36
CA GLY A 59 14.26 -4.57 -2.28
C GLY A 59 15.51 -3.77 -2.64
N ALA A 60 16.03 -3.92 -3.86
CA ALA A 60 17.17 -3.13 -4.33
C ALA A 60 16.86 -1.62 -4.36
N LEU A 61 15.69 -1.24 -4.90
CA LEU A 61 15.25 0.16 -4.95
C LEU A 61 15.08 0.76 -3.54
N ALA A 62 14.51 0.00 -2.61
CA ALA A 62 14.36 0.44 -1.21
C ALA A 62 15.72 0.69 -0.53
N VAL A 63 16.72 -0.16 -0.80
CA VAL A 63 18.09 0.03 -0.30
C VAL A 63 18.73 1.27 -0.91
N GLU A 64 18.58 1.50 -2.22
CA GLU A 64 19.12 2.69 -2.88
C GLU A 64 18.48 3.98 -2.33
N LEU A 65 17.17 3.99 -2.11
CA LEU A 65 16.47 5.08 -1.46
C LEU A 65 17.00 5.33 -0.04
N ALA A 66 17.25 4.28 0.75
CA ALA A 66 17.82 4.40 2.08
C ALA A 66 19.24 5.00 2.07
N ILE A 67 20.07 4.64 1.08
CA ILE A 67 21.42 5.18 0.90
C ILE A 67 21.36 6.69 0.59
N VAL A 68 20.52 7.09 -0.37
CA VAL A 68 20.38 8.50 -0.77
C VAL A 68 19.71 9.33 0.33
N GLY A 69 18.70 8.79 1.00
CA GLY A 69 18.07 9.42 2.17
C GLY A 69 19.02 9.52 3.37
N GLY A 70 19.93 8.55 3.53
CA GLY A 70 20.98 8.58 4.54
C GLY A 70 22.05 9.63 4.26
N SER A 71 22.47 9.78 2.99
CA SER A 71 23.45 10.79 2.59
C SER A 71 22.92 12.21 2.74
N THR A 72 21.63 12.46 2.45
CA THR A 72 21.01 13.78 2.66
C THR A 72 20.89 14.18 4.13
N LYS A 73 20.77 13.21 5.06
CA LYS A 73 20.74 13.48 6.52
C LYS A 73 22.10 13.79 7.12
N PHE A 74 23.18 13.20 6.61
CA PHE A 74 24.53 13.39 7.17
C PHE A 74 25.24 14.66 6.63
N ASP A 75 24.75 15.25 5.53
CA ASP A 75 25.41 16.38 4.85
C ASP A 75 24.81 17.77 5.14
N LEU A 76 23.90 17.90 6.11
CA LEU A 76 23.38 19.21 6.57
C LEU A 76 24.47 20.13 7.18
N GLY A 77 25.73 19.66 7.24
CA GLY A 77 26.89 20.44 7.66
C GLY A 77 27.72 21.05 6.52
N TRP A 78 27.77 20.50 5.30
CA TRP A 78 28.75 20.98 4.31
C TRP A 78 28.34 20.68 2.84
N GLN A 79 28.15 21.73 2.04
CA GLN A 79 27.97 21.78 0.57
C GLN A 79 26.55 21.61 -0.01
N LEU A 80 25.88 22.76 -0.23
CA LEU A 80 24.63 22.91 -0.99
C LEU A 80 24.58 22.19 -2.36
N LYS A 81 25.72 22.03 -3.04
CA LYS A 81 25.76 21.40 -4.38
C LYS A 81 25.57 19.88 -4.36
N HIS A 82 25.89 19.22 -3.25
CA HIS A 82 25.65 17.78 -3.09
C HIS A 82 24.20 17.49 -2.68
N LEU A 83 23.51 18.47 -2.09
CA LEU A 83 22.08 18.39 -1.80
C LEU A 83 21.26 18.35 -3.08
N ASP A 84 21.49 19.26 -4.04
CA ASP A 84 20.72 19.28 -5.31
C ASP A 84 20.84 17.95 -6.07
N ALA A 85 22.07 17.43 -6.24
CA ALA A 85 22.29 16.16 -6.92
C ALA A 85 21.72 14.95 -6.15
N ALA A 86 21.72 14.98 -4.82
CA ALA A 86 21.11 13.94 -4.01
C ALA A 86 19.58 14.00 -4.07
N TYR A 87 18.99 15.20 -4.15
CA TYR A 87 17.55 15.38 -4.34
C TYR A 87 17.11 14.90 -5.73
N ASP A 88 17.78 15.30 -6.80
CA ASP A 88 17.47 14.83 -8.16
C ASP A 88 17.55 13.30 -8.27
N ARG A 89 18.56 12.71 -7.63
CA ARG A 89 18.71 11.26 -7.55
C ARG A 89 17.60 10.62 -6.73
N ALA A 90 17.23 11.20 -5.59
CA ALA A 90 16.14 10.70 -4.76
C ALA A 90 14.80 10.74 -5.51
N ASP A 91 14.52 11.83 -6.23
CA ASP A 91 13.30 12.00 -7.02
C ASP A 91 13.22 10.96 -8.15
N SER A 92 14.33 10.77 -8.89
CA SER A 92 14.42 9.74 -9.93
C SER A 92 14.22 8.33 -9.37
N LEU A 93 14.78 8.03 -8.20
CA LEU A 93 14.63 6.73 -7.53
C LEU A 93 13.21 6.52 -7.00
N LEU A 94 12.58 7.57 -6.45
CA LEU A 94 11.19 7.53 -5.99
C LEU A 94 10.26 7.29 -7.17
N GLN A 95 10.45 8.02 -8.27
CA GLN A 95 9.70 7.82 -9.51
C GLN A 95 9.83 6.37 -10.00
N HIS A 96 11.06 5.84 -10.07
CA HIS A 96 11.29 4.46 -10.47
C HIS A 96 10.67 3.47 -9.47
N PHE A 97 10.73 3.75 -8.17
CA PHE A 97 10.07 2.93 -7.16
C PHE A 97 8.54 2.88 -7.37
N TYR A 98 7.90 4.01 -7.67
CA TYR A 98 6.47 4.05 -7.99
C TYR A 98 6.15 3.27 -9.26
N GLU A 99 6.90 3.46 -10.34
CA GLU A 99 6.68 2.73 -11.60
C GLU A 99 6.80 1.20 -11.44
N GLN A 100 7.64 0.74 -10.51
CA GLN A 100 7.81 -0.70 -10.24
C GLN A 100 6.79 -1.26 -9.26
N THR A 101 6.29 -0.44 -8.34
CA THR A 101 5.34 -0.90 -7.30
C THR A 101 3.90 -0.73 -7.74
N GLU A 102 3.59 0.22 -8.63
CA GLU A 102 2.23 0.49 -9.08
C GLU A 102 1.55 -0.72 -9.73
N PRO A 103 2.19 -1.45 -10.67
CA PRO A 103 1.60 -2.66 -11.25
C PRO A 103 1.41 -3.80 -10.24
N LEU A 104 1.95 -3.68 -9.02
CA LEU A 104 1.95 -4.72 -7.99
C LEU A 104 0.98 -4.42 -6.85
N TRP A 105 0.27 -3.28 -6.87
CA TRP A 105 -0.70 -2.94 -5.81
C TRP A 105 -1.74 -4.04 -5.60
N ALA A 106 -2.26 -4.61 -6.68
CA ALA A 106 -3.23 -5.70 -6.58
C ALA A 106 -2.64 -6.97 -5.92
N ASP A 107 -1.33 -7.23 -6.05
CA ASP A 107 -0.67 -8.35 -5.35
C ASP A 107 -0.45 -8.00 -3.88
N PHE A 108 0.06 -6.79 -3.60
CA PHE A 108 0.30 -6.32 -2.24
C PHE A 108 -0.97 -6.38 -1.38
N TYR A 109 -2.12 -6.03 -1.95
CA TYR A 109 -3.40 -6.05 -1.26
C TYR A 109 -4.20 -7.35 -1.45
N GLY A 110 -3.68 -8.30 -2.23
CA GLY A 110 -4.33 -9.59 -2.47
C GLY A 110 -5.66 -9.48 -3.24
N TRP A 111 -5.81 -8.45 -4.07
CA TRP A 111 -6.99 -8.25 -4.91
C TRP A 111 -6.99 -9.16 -6.14
N ARG A 112 -5.83 -9.63 -6.60
CA ARG A 112 -5.79 -10.67 -7.64
C ARG A 112 -6.24 -12.00 -7.05
N ALA A 113 -7.27 -12.59 -7.65
CA ALA A 113 -7.59 -13.98 -7.43
C ALA A 113 -6.38 -14.83 -7.86
N GLN A 114 -5.78 -15.56 -6.93
CA GLN A 114 -4.73 -16.55 -7.19
C GLN A 114 -5.30 -17.83 -7.80
#